data_AF-A0AAQ3V3K1-F1
#
_entry.id   AF-A0AAQ3V3K1-F1
#
_cell.length_a   1.000
_cell.length_b   1.000
_cell.length_c   1.000
_cell.angle_alpha   90.00
_cell.angle_beta   90.00
_cell.angle_gamma   90.00
#
_symmetry.space_group_name_H-M   'P 1'
#
loop_
_entity.id
_entity.type
_entity.pdbx_description
1 polymer ?
#
loop_
_entity_poly.entity_id
_entity_poly.type
_entity_poly.pdbx_seq_one_letter_code
_entity_poly.pdbx_strand_id
1 'polypeptide(L)'
;MMVMQENDRVRLITKGGLDWSKRFPWIVESALKLRQQQFILDGEAVVLGVDGMSDFDALHSREHDQEAQFFAFDMLAGGGDDFRRLPLLLRKQNLAALLARGADGIHAHRSNKARSAPICFATPA
;
A
#
# COMPACT_ATOMS: atom_id res chain seq x y z
N MET A 1 -3.62 -4.08 4.62
CA MET A 1 -3.64 -2.72 5.20
C MET A 1 -4.21 -1.84 4.13
N MET A 2 -5.12 -0.94 4.48
CA MET A 2 -5.77 -0.07 3.50
C MET A 2 -5.11 1.29 3.48
N VAL A 3 -4.84 1.81 2.29
CA VAL A 3 -4.53 3.23 2.07
C VAL A 3 -5.78 3.88 1.50
N MET A 4 -6.31 4.85 2.23
CA MET A 4 -7.52 5.58 1.86
C MET A 4 -7.15 7.04 1.63
N GLN A 5 -7.49 7.59 0.48
CA GLN A 5 -7.37 9.02 0.22
C GLN A 5 -8.73 9.62 -0.08
N GLU A 6 -9.01 10.76 0.55
CA GLU A 6 -10.15 11.63 0.28
C GLU A 6 -9.64 13.09 0.26
N ASN A 7 -9.56 13.68 -0.93
CA ASN A 7 -8.94 14.99 -1.18
C ASN A 7 -7.48 14.99 -0.66
N ASP A 8 -7.16 15.93 0.23
CA ASP A 8 -5.83 16.09 0.84
C ASP A 8 -5.66 15.29 2.14
N ARG A 9 -6.57 14.34 2.42
CA ARG A 9 -6.50 13.48 3.61
C ARG A 9 -6.20 12.05 3.21
N VAL A 10 -5.07 11.54 3.71
CA VAL A 10 -4.68 10.14 3.55
C VAL A 10 -4.72 9.45 4.91
N ARG A 11 -5.29 8.23 4.95
CA ARG A 11 -5.30 7.36 6.11
C ARG A 11 -4.76 5.97 5.78
N LEU A 12 -3.92 5.43 6.68
CA LEU A 12 -3.43 4.06 6.62
C LEU A 12 -4.11 3.23 7.71
N ILE A 13 -5.05 2.37 7.32
CA ILE A 13 -5.85 1.59 8.25
C ILE A 13 -5.38 0.13 8.26
N THR A 14 -4.93 -0.36 9.41
CA THR A 14 -4.57 -1.77 9.57
C THR A 14 -5.80 -2.68 9.54
N LYS A 15 -5.59 -4.00 9.42
CA LYS A 15 -6.70 -4.96 9.54
C LYS A 15 -7.43 -4.88 10.88
N GLY A 16 -6.73 -4.46 11.95
CA GLY A 16 -7.31 -4.23 13.28
C GLY A 16 -7.97 -2.86 13.46
N GLY A 17 -8.06 -2.03 12.41
CA GLY A 17 -8.71 -0.72 12.46
C GLY A 17 -7.85 0.41 13.05
N LEU A 18 -6.55 0.17 13.29
CA LEU A 18 -5.64 1.22 13.77
C LEU A 18 -5.20 2.14 12.63
N ASP A 19 -5.13 3.44 12.92
CA ASP A 19 -4.59 4.44 12.01
C ASP A 19 -3.07 4.57 12.18
N TRP A 20 -2.34 4.22 11.13
CA TRP A 20 -0.87 4.22 11.05
C TRP A 20 -0.32 5.34 10.16
N SER A 21 -1.12 6.35 9.82
CA SER A 21 -0.69 7.44 8.94
C SER A 21 0.49 8.23 9.51
N LYS A 22 0.54 8.40 10.83
CA LYS A 22 1.68 9.03 11.52
C LYS A 22 2.93 8.15 11.54
N ARG A 23 2.75 6.83 11.43
CA ARG A 23 3.83 5.86 11.49
C ARG A 23 4.57 5.79 10.17
N PHE A 24 3.86 5.82 9.05
CA PHE A 24 4.43 5.70 7.71
C PHE A 24 4.18 6.96 6.85
N PRO A 25 4.83 8.09 7.18
CA PRO A 25 4.59 9.36 6.50
C PRO A 25 5.00 9.33 5.02
N TRP A 26 6.00 8.54 4.63
CA TRP A 26 6.40 8.42 3.22
C TRP A 26 5.30 7.84 2.33
N ILE A 27 4.54 6.87 2.84
CA ILE A 27 3.37 6.31 2.14
C ILE A 27 2.28 7.39 2.01
N VAL A 28 2.06 8.19 3.06
CA VAL A 28 1.10 9.31 3.05
C VAL A 28 1.48 10.35 1.99
N GLU A 29 2.73 10.79 1.98
CA GLU A 29 3.25 11.75 1.01
C GLU A 29 3.16 11.21 -0.43
N SER A 30 3.44 9.93 -0.62
CA SER A 30 3.35 9.27 -1.92
C SER A 30 1.91 9.17 -2.41
N ALA A 31 0.96 8.86 -1.53
CA ALA A 31 -0.47 8.86 -1.87
C ALA A 31 -0.92 10.25 -2.33
N LEU A 32 -0.57 11.31 -1.59
CA LEU A 32 -0.95 12.69 -1.92
C LEU A 32 -0.45 13.16 -3.30
N LYS A 33 0.62 12.56 -3.82
CA LYS A 33 1.17 12.85 -5.16
C LYS A 33 0.41 12.16 -6.30
N LEU A 34 -0.47 11.20 -6.01
CA LEU A 34 -1.28 10.52 -7.03
C LEU A 34 -2.30 11.50 -7.65
N ARG A 35 -2.54 11.36 -8.95
CA ARG A 35 -3.43 12.26 -9.70
C ARG A 35 -4.88 12.19 -9.23
N GLN A 36 -5.32 11.01 -8.78
CA GLN A 36 -6.66 10.81 -8.27
C GLN A 36 -6.65 11.01 -6.76
N GLN A 37 -7.51 11.88 -6.27
CA GLN A 37 -7.54 12.26 -4.85
C GLN A 37 -8.61 11.51 -4.05
N GLN A 38 -9.28 10.53 -4.66
CA GLN A 38 -10.26 9.70 -3.98
C GLN A 38 -10.11 8.24 -4.39
N PHE A 39 -9.61 7.42 -3.48
CA PHE A 39 -9.42 5.98 -3.70
C PHE A 39 -9.28 5.20 -2.39
N ILE A 40 -9.47 3.88 -2.49
CA ILE A 40 -9.13 2.92 -1.44
C ILE A 40 -8.29 1.81 -2.07
N LEU A 41 -7.07 1.64 -1.59
CA LEU A 41 -6.16 0.56 -1.98
C LEU A 41 -6.05 -0.46 -0.84
N ASP A 42 -5.92 -1.74 -1.19
CA ASP A 42 -5.53 -2.79 -0.24
C ASP A 42 -4.16 -3.36 -0.62
N GLY A 43 -3.33 -3.56 0.39
CA GLY A 43 -1.91 -3.82 0.24
C GLY A 43 -1.18 -4.09 1.54
N GLU A 44 0.14 -4.07 1.48
CA GLU A 44 1.04 -4.28 2.61
C GLU A 44 2.10 -3.17 2.68
N ALA A 45 2.44 -2.76 3.89
CA ALA A 45 3.62 -1.91 4.12
C ALA A 45 4.85 -2.82 4.25
N VAL A 46 5.93 -2.47 3.56
CA VAL A 46 7.19 -3.20 3.55
C VAL A 46 8.32 -2.21 3.75
N VAL A 47 9.24 -2.51 4.65
CA VAL A 47 10.52 -1.81 4.76
C VAL A 47 11.53 -2.58 3.91
N LEU A 48 12.16 -1.90 2.96
CA LEU A 48 13.25 -2.48 2.19
C LEU A 48 14.55 -2.24 2.96
N GLY A 49 15.34 -3.29 3.18
CA GLY A 49 16.69 -3.17 3.73
C GLY A 49 17.67 -2.57 2.71
N VAL A 50 18.89 -2.30 3.17
CA VAL A 50 19.99 -1.67 2.40
C VAL A 50 20.40 -2.41 1.13
N ASP A 51 20.04 -3.69 1.00
CA ASP A 51 20.31 -4.54 -0.16
C ASP A 51 19.10 -4.68 -1.11
N GLY A 52 18.00 -3.98 -0.83
CA GLY A 52 16.74 -4.09 -1.57
C GLY A 52 15.96 -5.38 -1.29
N MET A 53 16.42 -6.22 -0.34
CA MET A 53 15.63 -7.31 0.21
C MET A 53 14.73 -6.78 1.32
N SER A 54 13.51 -7.31 1.42
CA SER A 54 12.58 -6.91 2.48
C SER A 54 13.17 -7.26 3.85
N ASP A 55 13.39 -6.26 4.69
CA ASP A 55 13.80 -6.46 6.08
C ASP A 55 12.54 -6.47 6.96
N PHE A 56 11.97 -7.66 7.15
CA PHE A 56 10.78 -7.85 7.97
C PHE A 56 11.06 -7.68 9.47
N ASP A 57 12.31 -7.82 9.90
CA ASP A 57 12.70 -7.64 11.31
C ASP A 57 12.78 -6.14 11.66
N ALA A 58 13.16 -5.29 10.70
CA ALA A 58 13.14 -3.82 10.84
C ALA A 58 11.74 -3.23 11.12
N LEU A 59 10.66 -3.87 10.64
CA LEU A 59 9.28 -3.46 10.94
C LEU A 59 8.93 -3.60 12.44
N HIS A 60 9.63 -4.48 13.15
CA HIS A 60 9.44 -4.69 14.59
C HIS A 60 10.28 -3.71 15.44
N SER A 61 11.44 -3.27 14.95
CA SER A 61 12.30 -2.30 15.68
C SER A 61 11.79 -0.86 15.61
N ARG A 62 10.93 -0.54 14.64
CA ARG A 62 10.42 0.83 14.31
C ARG A 62 11.49 1.80 13.82
N GLU A 63 12.74 1.37 13.65
CA GLU A 63 13.86 2.25 13.29
C GLU A 63 13.75 2.78 11.86
N HIS A 64 13.04 2.06 10.98
CA HIS A 64 12.93 2.37 9.55
C HIS A 64 11.48 2.62 9.08
N ASP A 65 10.57 2.94 10.00
CA ASP A 65 9.17 3.23 9.65
C ASP A 65 9.03 4.38 8.62
N GLN A 66 10.00 5.31 8.59
CA GLN A 66 10.04 6.43 7.64
C GLN A 66 10.35 5.99 6.19
N GLU A 67 10.96 4.83 6.00
CA GLU A 67 11.37 4.28 4.71
C GLU A 67 10.37 3.23 4.19
N ALA A 68 9.30 2.98 4.95
CA ALA A 68 8.27 2.03 4.59
C ALA A 68 7.60 2.41 3.26
N GLN A 69 7.43 1.40 2.40
CA GLN A 69 6.77 1.51 1.12
C GLN A 69 5.50 0.68 1.13
N PHE A 70 4.53 1.03 0.29
CA PHE A 70 3.27 0.31 0.18
C PHE A 70 3.20 -0.49 -1.12
N PHE A 71 2.94 -1.78 -1.00
CA PHE A 71 2.68 -2.67 -2.12
C PHE A 71 1.18 -2.98 -2.19
N ALA A 72 0.48 -2.33 -3.12
CA ALA A 72 -0.93 -2.51 -3.36
C ALA A 72 -1.18 -3.73 -4.26
N PHE A 73 -2.13 -4.59 -3.90
CA PHE A 73 -2.54 -5.75 -4.72
C PHE A 73 -3.98 -5.63 -5.24
N ASP A 74 -4.79 -4.72 -4.68
CA ASP A 74 -6.17 -4.47 -5.09
C ASP A 74 -6.57 -2.99 -4.94
N MET A 75 -7.55 -2.56 -5.73
CA MET A 75 -8.18 -1.24 -5.64
C MET A 75 -9.69 -1.43 -5.41
N LEU A 76 -10.15 -0.99 -4.25
CA LEU A 76 -11.51 -1.23 -3.76
C LEU A 76 -12.49 -0.12 -4.14
N ALA A 77 -12.00 1.11 -4.30
CA ALA A 77 -12.80 2.26 -4.71
C ALA A 77 -11.94 3.29 -5.44
N GLY A 78 -12.57 4.10 -6.31
CA GLY A 78 -11.91 5.17 -7.03
C GLY A 78 -12.88 6.16 -7.65
N GLY A 79 -12.58 7.46 -7.56
CA GLY A 79 -13.38 8.51 -8.22
C GLY A 79 -14.83 8.59 -7.74
N GLY A 80 -15.10 8.13 -6.52
CA GLY A 80 -16.44 8.06 -5.93
C GLY A 80 -17.16 6.72 -6.14
N ASP A 81 -16.62 5.83 -6.97
CA ASP A 81 -17.24 4.54 -7.28
C ASP A 81 -16.67 3.40 -6.42
N ASP A 82 -17.55 2.47 -6.04
CA ASP A 82 -17.21 1.23 -5.34
C ASP A 82 -16.90 0.11 -6.35
N PHE A 83 -15.65 -0.35 -6.36
CA PHE A 83 -15.16 -1.37 -7.28
C PHE A 83 -15.28 -2.79 -6.74
N ARG A 84 -15.71 -3.01 -5.50
CA ARG A 84 -15.75 -4.35 -4.88
C ARG A 84 -16.66 -5.34 -5.61
N ARG A 85 -17.66 -4.83 -6.34
CA ARG A 85 -18.55 -5.63 -7.21
C ARG A 85 -17.96 -5.94 -8.59
N LEU A 86 -16.87 -5.29 -8.98
CA LEU A 86 -16.17 -5.58 -10.23
C LEU A 86 -15.34 -6.87 -10.11
N PRO A 87 -15.16 -7.61 -11.22
CA PRO A 87 -14.19 -8.70 -11.29
C PRO A 87 -12.79 -8.25 -10.87
N LEU A 88 -12.06 -9.14 -10.18
CA LEU A 88 -10.69 -8.87 -9.69
C LEU A 88 -9.76 -8.33 -10.79
N LEU A 89 -9.89 -8.83 -12.02
CA LEU A 89 -9.10 -8.35 -13.15
C LEU A 89 -9.31 -6.85 -13.41
N LEU A 90 -10.57 -6.39 -13.40
CA LEU A 90 -10.88 -4.97 -13.62
C LEU A 90 -10.37 -4.13 -12.45
N ARG A 91 -10.45 -4.61 -11.21
CA ARG A 91 -9.89 -3.89 -10.05
C ARG A 91 -8.37 -3.72 -10.18
N LYS A 92 -7.66 -4.77 -10.58
CA LYS A 92 -6.21 -4.72 -10.85
C LYS A 92 -5.85 -3.80 -12.01
N GLN A 93 -6.69 -3.72 -13.05
CA GLN A 93 -6.50 -2.77 -14.15
C GLN A 93 -6.67 -1.32 -13.68
N ASN A 94 -7.68 -1.02 -12.85
CA ASN A 94 -7.85 0.30 -12.24
C ASN A 94 -6.66 0.66 -11.35
N LEU A 95 -6.16 -0.29 -10.54
CA LEU A 95 -4.95 -0.12 -9.75
C LEU A 95 -3.74 0.23 -10.63
N ALA A 96 -3.52 -0.53 -11.70
CA ALA A 96 -2.42 -0.29 -12.63
C ALA A 96 -2.53 1.08 -13.31
N ALA A 97 -3.75 1.51 -13.67
CA ALA A 97 -4.00 2.82 -14.26
C ALA A 97 -3.70 3.96 -13.27
N LEU A 98 -4.10 3.82 -12.00
CA LEU A 98 -3.80 4.78 -10.94
C LEU A 98 -2.28 4.97 -10.76
N LEU A 99 -1.53 3.86 -10.78
CA LEU A 99 -0.09 3.84 -10.51
C LEU A 99 0.79 3.96 -11.78
N ALA A 100 0.19 4.15 -12.96
CA ALA A 100 0.90 4.15 -14.24
C ALA A 100 1.98 5.24 -14.37
N ARG A 101 1.84 6.35 -13.64
CA ARG A 101 2.82 7.46 -13.62
C ARG A 101 3.89 7.32 -12.53
N GLY A 102 3.84 6.25 -11.74
CA GLY A 102 4.73 6.00 -10.62
C GLY A 102 4.41 6.88 -9.41
N ALA A 103 4.53 6.30 -8.23
CA ALA A 103 4.66 7.01 -6.96
C ALA A 103 5.79 6.35 -6.18
N ASP A 104 6.74 7.14 -5.69
CA ASP A 104 8.00 6.62 -5.14
C ASP A 104 7.80 5.65 -3.95
N GLY A 105 6.73 5.83 -3.16
CA GLY A 105 6.40 4.97 -2.02
C GLY A 105 5.16 4.08 -2.20
N ILE A 106 4.52 4.04 -3.38
CA ILE A 106 3.34 3.18 -3.63
C ILE A 106 3.51 2.42 -4.95
N HIS A 107 3.56 1.09 -4.82
CA HIS A 107 3.84 0.18 -5.92
C HIS A 107 2.70 -0.80 -6.12
N ALA A 108 2.42 -1.18 -7.36
CA ALA A 108 1.58 -2.34 -7.62
C ALA A 108 2.38 -3.61 -7.34
N HIS A 109 1.81 -4.54 -6.56
CA HIS A 109 2.40 -5.84 -6.35
C HIS A 109 2.43 -6.59 -7.68
N ARG A 110 3.62 -6.75 -8.28
CA ARG A 110 3.77 -7.47 -9.54
C ARG A 110 3.57 -8.95 -9.26
N SER A 111 2.42 -9.49 -9.66
CA SER A 111 2.24 -10.93 -9.76
C SER A 111 3.12 -11.46 -10.89
N ASN A 112 4.40 -11.71 -10.63
CA ASN A 112 5.27 -12.47 -11.52
C ASN A 112 5.90 -13.64 -10.75
N LYS A 113 5.75 -14.85 -11.29
CA LYS A 113 6.31 -16.09 -10.72
C LYS A 113 7.83 -15.94 -10.55
N ALA A 114 8.33 -15.89 -9.32
CA ALA A 114 9.55 -16.55 -8.83
C ALA A 114 9.97 -15.96 -7.48
N ARG A 115 10.20 -16.86 -6.51
CA ARG A 115 10.74 -16.65 -5.16
C ARG A 115 9.83 -15.88 -4.21
N SER A 116 8.96 -16.67 -3.59
CA SER A 116 8.53 -16.52 -2.21
C SER A 116 9.69 -16.10 -1.30
N ALA A 117 9.83 -14.81 -1.03
CA ALA A 117 10.23 -14.39 0.30
C ALA A 117 9.04 -14.70 1.24
N PRO A 118 9.26 -15.18 2.46
CA PRO A 118 8.17 -15.57 3.35
C PRO A 118 7.36 -14.32 3.70
N ILE A 119 6.15 -14.22 3.15
CA ILE A 119 5.14 -13.27 3.62
C ILE A 119 4.65 -13.81 4.96
N CYS A 120 5.31 -13.41 6.05
CA CYS A 120 4.89 -13.74 7.40
C CYS A 120 3.88 -12.69 7.89
N PHE A 121 2.64 -13.13 8.13
CA PHE A 121 1.60 -12.32 8.74
C PHE A 121 1.97 -12.03 10.20
N ALA A 122 2.24 -10.76 10.53
CA ALA A 122 2.22 -10.33 11.93
C ALA A 122 0.76 -10.25 12.41
N THR A 123 0.28 -11.36 12.96
CA THR A 123 -0.90 -11.37 13.85
C THR A 123 -0.44 -10.90 15.23
N PRO A 124 -1.01 -9.83 15.80
CA PRO A 124 -0.69 -9.47 17.17
C PRO A 124 -1.28 -10.52 18.12
N ALA A 125 -0.45 -10.95 19.08
CA ALA A 125 -0.87 -11.72 20.25
C ALA A 125 -1.66 -10.85 21.23
#